data_AF-A0A1B8SKC1-F1
#
_entry.id   AF-A0A1B8SKC1-F1
#
_cell.length_a   1.000
_cell.length_b   1.000
_cell.length_c   1.000
_cell.angle_alpha   90.00
_cell.angle_beta   90.00
_cell.angle_gamma   90.00
#
_symmetry.space_group_name_H-M   'P 1'
#
loop_
_entity.id
_entity.type
_entity.pdbx_description
1 polymer ?
#
loop_
_entity_poly.entity_id
_entity_poly.type
_entity_poly.pdbx_seq_one_letter_code
_entity_poly.pdbx_strand_id
1 'polypeptide(L)'
;MTGAILTIDTATPAVTAGLVAADRRTVLAERLTLDARAHAERLTPNVLAALADAGLSMADLAAVVVGCGPGPFTGLRVGMASAAAYGHALGIDVHGVCSLDAIGVCTTGATLVVTDARRREVYWARYRDGVRVAGPAVSAPADVDPGDAVAVAGSPEHAALLDLPTLDISYPTPAGLVAAVRDWDTEPAPLVPMYLRRPDAKPSGSAAPSVAIGALLETDAARCAELESQLFGGDDPWPAEAFHRAIGAPDHHYVAARIGDELVGYGGISRLGRTPPFEFEVHTIGVDPAHQGRGIGRKLLDDLLAYAAGGVVHLEVRTDNTAAIALYRDVGFVETGLRKRYYRNGADAYMMRREACL
;
A
#
# COMPACT_ATOMS: atom_id res chain seq x y z
N MET A 1 5.32 35.34 11.17
CA MET A 1 6.23 34.21 10.96
C MET A 1 7.46 34.71 10.23
N THR A 2 8.68 34.37 10.65
CA THR A 2 9.94 34.77 9.97
C THR A 2 10.58 33.63 9.18
N GLY A 3 10.02 32.42 9.24
CA GLY A 3 10.51 31.24 8.51
C GLY A 3 9.75 30.97 7.21
N ALA A 4 10.32 30.10 6.38
CA ALA A 4 9.73 29.69 5.11
C ALA A 4 8.58 28.69 5.29
N ILE A 5 7.69 28.64 4.32
CA ILE A 5 6.57 27.70 4.26
C ILE A 5 6.95 26.59 3.30
N LEU A 6 7.00 25.36 3.79
CA LEU A 6 7.17 24.18 2.94
C LEU A 6 5.84 23.85 2.27
N THR A 7 5.87 23.60 0.97
CA THR A 7 4.69 23.22 0.19
C THR A 7 4.93 21.86 -0.45
N ILE A 8 3.94 20.97 -0.40
CA ILE A 8 4.02 19.61 -0.94
C ILE A 8 2.72 19.27 -1.67
N ASP A 9 2.81 18.76 -2.89
CA ASP A 9 1.68 18.09 -3.56
C ASP A 9 2.12 16.78 -4.23
N THR A 10 1.35 15.74 -3.98
CA THR A 10 1.51 14.40 -4.54
C THR A 10 0.18 13.86 -5.08
N ALA A 11 -0.79 14.75 -5.30
CA ALA A 11 -2.11 14.42 -5.79
C ALA A 11 -2.15 14.24 -7.31
N THR A 12 -1.15 14.78 -8.01
CA THR A 12 -1.01 14.71 -9.47
C THR A 12 0.24 13.90 -9.86
N PRO A 13 0.46 13.60 -11.16
CA PRO A 13 1.73 13.05 -11.64
C PRO A 13 2.95 13.93 -11.37
N ALA A 14 2.74 15.23 -11.14
CA ALA A 14 3.78 16.15 -10.69
C ALA A 14 3.96 16.03 -9.18
N VAL A 15 5.09 15.46 -8.76
CA VAL A 15 5.52 15.45 -7.36
C VAL A 15 6.19 16.78 -7.08
N THR A 16 5.45 17.69 -6.44
CA THR A 16 5.90 19.07 -6.17
C THR A 16 6.35 19.20 -4.72
N ALA A 17 7.54 19.75 -4.53
CA ALA A 17 7.98 20.32 -3.25
C ALA A 17 8.54 21.71 -3.50
N GLY A 18 8.17 22.68 -2.67
CA GLY A 18 8.69 24.05 -2.82
C GLY A 18 8.67 24.84 -1.53
N LEU A 19 9.39 25.94 -1.53
CA LEU A 19 9.51 26.85 -0.40
C LEU A 19 8.94 28.21 -0.79
N VAL A 20 8.07 28.73 0.07
CA VAL A 20 7.50 30.07 -0.09
C VAL A 20 7.93 30.91 1.11
N ALA A 21 8.32 32.15 0.87
CA ALA A 21 8.72 33.06 1.93
C ALA A 21 7.56 33.37 2.89
N ALA A 22 7.90 33.95 4.04
CA ALA A 22 6.93 34.36 5.05
C ALA A 22 5.88 35.38 4.55
N ASP A 23 6.15 36.09 3.45
CA ASP A 23 5.20 36.97 2.77
C ASP A 23 4.07 36.21 2.04
N ARG A 24 4.13 34.87 2.03
CA ARG A 24 3.17 33.93 1.44
C ARG A 24 3.01 34.07 -0.07
N ARG A 25 3.94 34.75 -0.75
CA ARG A 25 3.85 35.06 -2.19
C ARG A 25 5.13 34.71 -2.93
N THR A 26 6.28 35.00 -2.33
CA THR A 26 7.58 34.82 -2.99
C THR A 26 8.00 33.36 -2.92
N VAL A 27 8.06 32.69 -4.08
CA VAL A 27 8.63 31.33 -4.18
C VAL A 27 10.15 31.43 -4.10
N LEU A 28 10.73 30.78 -3.09
CA LEU A 28 12.18 30.75 -2.85
C LEU A 28 12.85 29.63 -3.64
N ALA A 29 12.19 28.48 -3.74
CA ALA A 29 12.65 27.32 -4.51
C ALA A 29 11.48 26.39 -4.86
N GLU A 30 11.61 25.67 -5.97
CA GLU A 30 10.65 24.67 -6.41
C GLU A 30 11.37 23.47 -7.03
N ARG A 31 10.90 22.27 -6.69
CA ARG A 31 11.31 21.01 -7.29
C ARG A 31 10.07 20.24 -7.72
N LEU A 32 10.02 19.96 -9.02
CA LEU A 32 8.93 19.24 -9.65
C LEU A 32 9.50 18.00 -10.35
N THR A 33 8.93 16.82 -10.06
CA THR A 33 9.24 15.57 -10.77
C THR A 33 7.98 15.03 -11.41
N LEU A 34 7.97 14.93 -12.74
CA LEU A 34 6.88 14.32 -13.51
C LEU A 34 7.05 12.79 -13.54
N ASP A 35 6.63 12.13 -12.47
CA ASP A 35 6.54 10.68 -12.41
C ASP A 35 5.51 10.26 -11.37
N ALA A 36 4.36 9.78 -11.84
CA ALA A 36 3.24 9.38 -10.99
C ALA A 36 3.57 8.20 -10.05
N ARG A 37 4.65 7.45 -10.29
CA ARG A 37 5.05 6.29 -9.48
C ARG A 37 6.15 6.61 -8.47
N ALA A 38 6.86 7.72 -8.65
CA ALA A 38 8.04 8.05 -7.86
C ALA A 38 7.74 8.91 -6.62
N HIS A 39 6.47 9.18 -6.28
CA HIS A 39 6.08 10.05 -5.16
C HIS A 39 6.72 9.65 -3.82
N ALA A 40 6.84 8.34 -3.52
CA ALA A 40 7.49 7.86 -2.30
C ALA A 40 9.01 8.09 -2.30
N GLU A 41 9.67 7.88 -3.43
CA GLU A 41 11.13 7.96 -3.56
C GLU A 41 11.63 9.39 -3.78
N ARG A 42 10.80 10.27 -4.36
CA ARG A 42 11.20 11.61 -4.83
C ARG A 42 10.77 12.74 -3.92
N LEU A 43 9.74 12.56 -3.10
CA LEU A 43 9.24 13.65 -2.25
C LEU A 43 10.34 14.19 -1.31
N THR A 44 10.94 13.33 -0.49
CA THR A 44 11.99 13.76 0.45
C THR A 44 13.21 14.35 -0.28
N PRO A 45 13.76 13.75 -1.36
CA PRO A 45 14.80 14.39 -2.16
C PRO A 45 14.43 15.76 -2.71
N ASN A 46 13.19 15.95 -3.18
CA ASN A 46 12.72 17.24 -3.70
C ASN A 46 12.65 18.30 -2.59
N VAL A 47 12.20 17.93 -1.39
CA VAL A 47 12.19 18.84 -0.23
C VAL A 47 13.61 19.27 0.15
N LEU A 48 14.55 18.31 0.25
CA LEU A 48 15.94 18.61 0.60
C LEU A 48 16.63 19.45 -0.46
N ALA A 49 16.38 19.18 -1.74
CA ALA A 49 16.94 19.98 -2.83
C ALA A 49 16.36 21.40 -2.85
N ALA A 50 15.06 21.58 -2.62
CA ALA A 50 14.46 22.91 -2.54
C ALA A 50 15.03 23.74 -1.37
N LEU A 51 15.24 23.11 -0.20
CA LEU A 51 15.94 23.73 0.93
C LEU A 51 17.36 24.16 0.56
N ALA A 52 18.13 23.27 -0.08
CA ALA A 52 19.47 23.59 -0.52
C ALA A 52 19.52 24.76 -1.52
N ASP A 53 18.61 24.79 -2.51
CA ASP A 53 18.53 25.87 -3.51
C ASP A 53 18.21 27.23 -2.87
N ALA A 54 17.37 27.23 -1.83
CA ALA A 54 17.03 28.43 -1.08
C ALA A 54 18.10 28.82 -0.03
N GLY A 55 19.13 27.99 0.18
CA GLY A 55 20.11 28.18 1.24
C GLY A 55 19.53 28.04 2.66
N LEU A 56 18.48 27.24 2.81
CA LEU A 56 17.74 27.03 4.05
C LEU A 56 17.90 25.59 4.55
N SER A 57 17.54 25.39 5.82
CA SER A 57 17.49 24.09 6.49
C SER A 57 16.07 23.78 6.97
N MET A 58 15.84 22.55 7.44
CA MET A 58 14.55 22.16 8.05
C MET A 58 14.18 23.04 9.25
N ALA A 59 15.16 23.60 9.96
CA ALA A 59 14.93 24.47 11.12
C ALA A 59 14.41 25.87 10.74
N ASP A 60 14.54 26.26 9.47
CA ASP A 60 14.08 27.56 8.96
C ASP A 60 12.61 27.52 8.51
N LEU A 61 11.96 26.36 8.60
CA LEU A 61 10.55 26.18 8.26
C LEU A 61 9.64 26.66 9.39
N ALA A 62 8.61 27.43 9.03
CA ALA A 62 7.61 27.95 9.97
C ALA A 62 6.24 27.28 9.84
N ALA A 63 5.94 26.66 8.70
CA ALA A 63 4.71 25.90 8.47
C ALA A 63 4.88 24.93 7.30
N VAL A 64 3.96 23.98 7.18
CA VAL A 64 3.84 23.08 6.02
C VAL A 64 2.45 23.25 5.40
N VAL A 65 2.38 23.31 4.07
CA VAL A 65 1.13 23.26 3.30
C VAL A 65 1.16 22.02 2.42
N VAL A 66 0.11 21.20 2.47
CA VAL A 66 0.03 19.96 1.73
C VAL A 66 -1.26 19.83 0.94
N GLY A 67 -1.14 19.40 -0.32
CA GLY A 67 -2.29 19.01 -1.13
C GLY A 67 -2.94 17.73 -0.61
N CYS A 68 -4.18 17.84 -0.16
CA CYS A 68 -5.01 16.71 0.31
C CYS A 68 -5.83 16.06 -0.83
N GLY A 69 -5.60 16.45 -2.08
CA GLY A 69 -6.27 15.92 -3.26
C GLY A 69 -7.38 16.82 -3.79
N PRO A 70 -8.23 16.31 -4.70
CA PRO A 70 -8.34 14.91 -5.12
C PRO A 70 -7.11 14.35 -5.87
N GLY A 71 -6.85 13.06 -5.68
CA GLY A 71 -5.67 12.37 -6.22
C GLY A 71 -5.64 10.87 -5.91
N PRO A 72 -4.62 10.13 -6.38
CA PRO A 72 -4.50 8.69 -6.16
C PRO A 72 -4.19 8.37 -4.69
N PHE A 73 -4.70 7.22 -4.21
CA PHE A 73 -4.62 6.79 -2.81
C PHE A 73 -3.22 6.82 -2.21
N THR A 74 -2.26 6.18 -2.89
CA THR A 74 -0.87 6.09 -2.42
C THR A 74 -0.20 7.46 -2.41
N GLY A 75 -0.37 8.24 -3.48
CA GLY A 75 0.19 9.59 -3.61
C GLY A 75 -0.24 10.50 -2.46
N LEU A 76 -1.54 10.61 -2.21
CA LEU A 76 -2.09 11.45 -1.14
C LEU A 76 -1.54 11.07 0.24
N ARG A 77 -1.46 9.77 0.55
CA ARG A 77 -0.95 9.32 1.85
C ARG A 77 0.54 9.62 2.03
N VAL A 78 1.35 9.46 1.00
CA VAL A 78 2.77 9.81 1.06
C VAL A 78 2.94 11.30 1.37
N GLY A 79 2.28 12.18 0.61
CA GLY A 79 2.37 13.63 0.82
C GLY A 79 1.89 14.04 2.21
N MET A 80 0.69 13.62 2.61
CA MET A 80 0.09 13.97 3.91
C MET A 80 0.85 13.40 5.09
N ALA A 81 1.32 12.15 5.02
CA ALA A 81 2.11 11.55 6.10
C ALA A 81 3.48 12.22 6.25
N SER A 82 4.15 12.56 5.15
CA SER A 82 5.39 13.33 5.18
C SER A 82 5.17 14.73 5.77
N ALA A 83 4.12 15.43 5.35
CA ALA A 83 3.77 16.74 5.89
C ALA A 83 3.48 16.69 7.39
N ALA A 84 2.68 15.72 7.85
CA ALA A 84 2.40 15.50 9.26
C ALA A 84 3.68 15.15 10.05
N ALA A 85 4.58 14.34 9.48
CA ALA A 85 5.85 14.01 10.11
C ALA A 85 6.75 15.24 10.26
N TYR A 86 6.84 16.10 9.25
CA TYR A 86 7.59 17.37 9.34
C TYR A 86 6.97 18.30 10.39
N GLY A 87 5.65 18.49 10.37
CA GLY A 87 4.95 19.30 11.37
C GLY A 87 5.19 18.82 12.79
N HIS A 88 5.04 17.51 13.02
CA HIS A 88 5.28 16.91 14.33
C HIS A 88 6.73 17.05 14.78
N ALA A 89 7.70 16.78 13.90
CA ALA A 89 9.12 16.82 14.25
C ALA A 89 9.63 18.25 14.54
N LEU A 90 9.09 19.25 13.84
CA LEU A 90 9.51 20.65 13.95
C LEU A 90 8.62 21.47 14.91
N GLY A 91 7.49 20.91 15.34
CA GLY A 91 6.51 21.63 16.17
C GLY A 91 5.85 22.79 15.43
N ILE A 92 5.60 22.62 14.12
CA ILE A 92 5.01 23.65 13.25
C ILE A 92 3.66 23.19 12.68
N ASP A 93 2.82 24.17 12.34
CA ASP A 93 1.50 23.94 11.79
C ASP A 93 1.52 23.31 10.40
N VAL A 94 0.54 22.45 10.14
CA VAL A 94 0.37 21.75 8.85
C VAL A 94 -1.02 22.04 8.28
N HIS A 95 -1.06 22.81 7.20
CA HIS A 95 -2.30 23.19 6.52
C HIS A 95 -2.58 22.26 5.35
N GLY A 96 -3.74 21.59 5.37
CA GLY A 96 -4.25 20.83 4.24
C GLY A 96 -5.06 21.70 3.28
N VAL A 97 -4.80 21.60 1.98
CA VAL A 97 -5.55 22.31 0.93
C VAL A 97 -6.03 21.36 -0.17
N CYS A 98 -7.08 21.75 -0.90
CA CYS A 98 -7.46 21.01 -2.11
C CYS A 98 -6.45 21.29 -3.22
N SER A 99 -5.92 20.24 -3.84
CA SER A 99 -4.95 20.35 -4.93
C SER A 99 -5.52 21.06 -6.16
N LEU A 100 -6.83 20.94 -6.43
CA LEU A 100 -7.46 21.73 -7.50
C LEU A 100 -7.54 23.22 -7.13
N ASP A 101 -7.69 23.58 -5.85
CA ASP A 101 -7.69 24.98 -5.42
C ASP A 101 -6.31 25.63 -5.64
N ALA A 102 -5.24 24.87 -5.47
CA ALA A 102 -3.89 25.34 -5.75
C ALA A 102 -3.62 25.63 -7.24
N ILE A 103 -4.43 25.08 -8.14
CA ILE A 103 -4.43 25.45 -9.57
C ILE A 103 -5.42 26.61 -9.78
N GLY A 104 -6.64 26.46 -9.28
CA GLY A 104 -7.75 27.38 -9.51
C GLY A 104 -7.52 28.78 -8.97
N VAL A 105 -6.84 28.93 -7.83
CA VAL A 105 -6.53 30.24 -7.22
C VAL A 105 -5.69 31.15 -8.12
N CYS A 106 -4.96 30.57 -9.08
CA CYS A 106 -4.14 31.29 -10.05
C CYS A 106 -4.93 31.72 -11.31
N THR A 107 -6.24 31.43 -11.38
CA THR A 107 -7.09 31.68 -12.56
C THR A 107 -7.92 32.94 -12.41
N THR A 108 -8.31 33.55 -13.52
CA THR A 108 -9.23 34.69 -13.59
C THR A 108 -10.45 34.34 -14.44
N GLY A 109 -11.57 35.05 -14.25
CA GLY A 109 -12.81 34.73 -14.94
C GLY A 109 -13.38 33.36 -14.57
N ALA A 110 -14.32 32.86 -15.37
CA ALA A 110 -14.90 31.53 -15.19
C ALA A 110 -13.97 30.47 -15.79
N THR A 111 -13.37 29.63 -14.94
CA THR A 111 -12.37 28.62 -15.35
C THR A 111 -12.75 27.24 -14.83
N LEU A 112 -12.62 26.22 -15.67
CA LEU A 112 -12.70 24.81 -15.27
C LEU A 112 -11.29 24.30 -14.97
N VAL A 113 -11.07 23.67 -13.82
CA VAL A 113 -9.79 22.99 -13.53
C VAL A 113 -10.02 21.50 -13.64
N VAL A 114 -9.15 20.79 -14.37
CA VAL A 114 -9.21 19.32 -14.54
C VAL A 114 -7.86 18.64 -14.31
N THR A 115 -7.86 17.51 -13.61
CA THR A 115 -6.68 16.63 -13.47
C THR A 115 -7.04 15.17 -13.68
N ASP A 116 -6.03 14.31 -13.90
CA ASP A 116 -6.22 12.88 -14.14
C ASP A 116 -6.84 12.17 -12.91
N ALA A 117 -8.05 11.61 -13.07
CA ALA A 117 -8.68 10.74 -12.06
C ALA A 117 -8.49 9.23 -12.32
N ARG A 118 -7.64 8.89 -13.30
CA ARG A 118 -7.44 7.55 -13.87
C ARG A 118 -8.72 6.99 -14.48
N ARG A 119 -8.61 5.81 -15.09
CA ARG A 119 -9.74 5.07 -15.72
C ARG A 119 -10.61 5.92 -16.66
N ARG A 120 -9.98 6.83 -17.42
CA ARG A 120 -10.63 7.72 -18.39
C ARG A 120 -11.62 8.69 -17.75
N GLU A 121 -11.38 9.09 -16.51
CA GLU A 121 -12.14 10.12 -15.79
C GLU A 121 -11.23 11.30 -15.41
N VAL A 122 -11.85 12.41 -15.06
CA VAL A 122 -11.18 13.63 -14.59
C VAL A 122 -11.68 14.03 -13.22
N TYR A 123 -10.77 14.49 -12.37
CA TYR A 123 -11.13 15.30 -11.22
C TYR A 123 -11.33 16.72 -11.71
N TRP A 124 -12.43 17.35 -11.31
CA TRP A 124 -12.77 18.67 -11.80
C TRP A 124 -13.35 19.57 -10.71
N ALA A 125 -13.14 20.88 -10.88
CA ALA A 125 -13.78 21.92 -10.10
C ALA A 125 -13.93 23.19 -10.97
N ARG A 126 -14.98 23.98 -10.72
CA ARG A 126 -15.20 25.27 -11.40
C ARG A 126 -14.79 26.40 -10.49
N TYR A 127 -14.13 27.40 -11.06
CA TYR A 127 -13.63 28.58 -10.39
C TYR A 127 -14.17 29.84 -11.04
N ARG A 128 -14.35 30.89 -10.25
CA ARG A 128 -14.55 32.26 -10.71
C ARG A 128 -13.56 33.15 -9.98
N ASP A 129 -12.68 33.80 -10.73
CA ASP A 129 -11.68 34.74 -10.19
C ASP A 129 -10.90 34.15 -9.00
N GLY A 130 -10.39 32.93 -9.19
CA GLY A 130 -9.62 32.22 -8.17
C GLY A 130 -10.45 31.48 -7.11
N VAL A 131 -11.76 31.69 -7.06
CA VAL A 131 -12.63 31.12 -6.02
C VAL A 131 -13.42 29.93 -6.54
N ARG A 132 -13.33 28.78 -5.86
CA ARG A 132 -14.10 27.58 -6.23
C ARG A 132 -15.60 27.82 -6.06
N VAL A 133 -16.36 27.67 -7.14
CA VAL A 133 -17.83 27.81 -7.18
C VAL A 133 -18.57 26.48 -7.32
N ALA A 134 -17.91 25.42 -7.79
CA ALA A 134 -18.48 24.07 -7.84
C ALA A 134 -17.38 22.99 -7.72
N GLY A 135 -17.77 21.82 -7.20
CA GLY A 135 -16.85 20.71 -6.94
C GLY A 135 -16.01 20.91 -5.65
N PRO A 136 -14.91 20.16 -5.49
CA PRO A 136 -14.34 19.25 -6.48
C PRO A 136 -15.19 17.97 -6.63
N ALA A 137 -15.19 17.39 -7.83
CA ALA A 137 -15.93 16.19 -8.19
C ALA A 137 -15.13 15.30 -9.16
N VAL A 138 -15.65 14.11 -9.48
CA VAL A 138 -15.07 13.18 -10.45
C VAL A 138 -16.15 12.76 -11.45
N SER A 139 -15.82 12.83 -12.74
CA SER A 139 -16.71 12.44 -13.84
C SER A 139 -15.89 11.93 -15.03
N ALA A 140 -16.52 11.18 -15.95
CA ALA A 140 -15.94 11.04 -17.28
C ALA A 140 -15.87 12.42 -17.96
N PRO A 141 -14.87 12.70 -18.83
CA PRO A 141 -14.72 14.01 -19.48
C PRO A 141 -15.99 14.47 -20.19
N ALA A 142 -16.70 13.55 -20.86
CA ALA A 142 -17.94 13.84 -21.58
C ALA A 142 -19.12 14.22 -20.66
N ASP A 143 -19.05 13.88 -19.38
CA ASP A 143 -20.09 14.15 -18.38
C ASP A 143 -19.76 15.38 -17.51
N VAL A 144 -18.64 16.05 -17.76
CA VAL A 144 -18.29 17.29 -17.06
C VAL A 144 -19.12 18.43 -17.62
N ASP A 145 -19.93 19.05 -16.78
CA ASP A 145 -20.61 20.31 -17.10
C ASP A 145 -19.65 21.49 -16.91
N PRO A 146 -19.15 22.13 -18.00
CA PRO A 146 -18.25 23.27 -17.88
C PRO A 146 -18.95 24.50 -17.29
N GLY A 147 -20.29 24.54 -17.27
CA GLY A 147 -21.05 25.73 -16.90
C GLY A 147 -20.74 26.90 -17.83
N ASP A 148 -20.41 28.05 -17.25
CA ASP A 148 -19.99 29.26 -17.97
C ASP A 148 -18.46 29.38 -18.11
N ALA A 149 -17.70 28.30 -17.87
CA ALA A 149 -16.24 28.33 -18.01
C ALA A 149 -15.84 28.71 -19.44
N VAL A 150 -14.96 29.71 -19.55
CA VAL A 150 -14.42 30.20 -20.83
C VAL A 150 -13.03 29.64 -21.13
N ALA A 151 -12.43 28.95 -20.16
CA ALA A 151 -11.12 28.34 -20.26
C ALA A 151 -11.01 27.11 -19.34
N VAL A 152 -10.03 26.27 -19.62
CA VAL A 152 -9.69 25.08 -18.81
C VAL A 152 -8.22 25.13 -18.35
N ALA A 153 -7.95 24.77 -17.11
CA ALA A 153 -6.60 24.63 -16.55
C ALA A 153 -6.38 23.22 -15.98
N GLY A 154 -5.14 22.87 -15.69
CA GLY A 154 -4.74 21.58 -15.13
C GLY A 154 -4.10 20.65 -16.17
N SER A 155 -4.23 19.33 -15.99
CA SER A 155 -3.48 18.34 -16.76
C SER A 155 -3.67 18.55 -18.27
N PRO A 156 -2.61 18.82 -19.07
CA PRO A 156 -2.74 19.16 -20.48
C PRO A 156 -3.47 18.09 -21.31
N GLU A 157 -3.16 16.81 -21.06
CA GLU A 157 -3.79 15.68 -21.73
C GLU A 157 -5.30 15.61 -21.47
N HIS A 158 -5.73 15.99 -20.27
CA HIS A 158 -7.13 15.93 -19.86
C HIS A 158 -7.87 17.20 -20.25
N ALA A 159 -7.23 18.37 -20.11
CA ALA A 159 -7.73 19.65 -20.57
C ALA A 159 -8.08 19.61 -22.07
N ALA A 160 -7.27 18.93 -22.89
CA ALA A 160 -7.51 18.73 -24.32
C ALA A 160 -8.77 17.89 -24.64
N LEU A 161 -9.34 17.19 -23.65
CA LEU A 161 -10.60 16.45 -23.80
C LEU A 161 -11.83 17.36 -23.62
N LEU A 162 -11.61 18.60 -23.17
CA LEU A 162 -12.65 19.61 -22.99
C LEU A 162 -12.53 20.60 -24.15
N ASP A 163 -13.65 20.94 -24.78
CA ASP A 163 -13.70 21.86 -25.91
C ASP A 163 -13.58 23.34 -25.44
N LEU A 164 -12.50 23.65 -24.72
CA LEU A 164 -12.22 24.95 -24.11
C LEU A 164 -10.75 25.35 -24.32
N PRO A 165 -10.45 26.66 -24.44
CA PRO A 165 -9.06 27.15 -24.44
C PRO A 165 -8.29 26.73 -23.17
N THR A 166 -7.13 26.11 -23.35
CA THR A 166 -6.29 25.67 -22.22
C THR A 166 -5.38 26.79 -21.72
N LEU A 167 -5.41 27.04 -20.40
CA LEU A 167 -4.48 27.93 -19.71
C LEU A 167 -3.16 27.22 -19.40
N ASP A 168 -2.07 27.97 -19.38
CA ASP A 168 -0.73 27.45 -19.04
C ASP A 168 -0.53 27.33 -17.52
N ILE A 169 -1.40 26.54 -16.87
CA ILE A 169 -1.36 26.24 -15.43
C ILE A 169 -1.69 24.76 -15.28
N SER A 170 -0.67 23.91 -15.29
CA SER A 170 -0.85 22.46 -15.46
C SER A 170 -1.04 21.67 -14.16
N TYR A 171 -0.38 22.10 -13.09
CA TYR A 171 -0.28 21.37 -11.82
C TYR A 171 -0.27 22.34 -10.63
N PRO A 172 -0.51 21.86 -9.39
CA PRO A 172 -0.36 22.67 -8.19
C PRO A 172 1.05 23.25 -8.08
N THR A 173 1.15 24.57 -7.90
CA THR A 173 2.43 25.27 -7.69
C THR A 173 2.63 25.59 -6.19
N PRO A 174 3.87 25.83 -5.72
CA PRO A 174 4.13 26.27 -4.36
C PRO A 174 3.31 27.51 -3.96
N ALA A 175 3.31 28.54 -4.82
CA ALA A 175 2.52 29.75 -4.58
C ALA A 175 1.01 29.46 -4.55
N GLY A 176 0.52 28.60 -5.45
CA GLY A 176 -0.88 28.20 -5.50
C GLY A 176 -1.32 27.45 -4.23
N LEU A 177 -0.49 26.53 -3.72
CA LEU A 177 -0.74 25.80 -2.48
C LEU A 177 -0.89 26.76 -1.29
N VAL A 178 0.04 27.72 -1.15
CA VAL A 178 -0.03 28.74 -0.08
C VAL A 178 -1.25 29.64 -0.23
N ALA A 179 -1.57 30.07 -1.46
CA ALA A 179 -2.72 30.92 -1.75
C ALA A 179 -4.07 30.20 -1.51
N ALA A 180 -4.10 28.87 -1.59
CA ALA A 180 -5.29 28.07 -1.30
C ALA A 180 -5.60 27.94 0.21
N VAL A 181 -4.66 28.30 1.10
CA VAL A 181 -4.91 28.35 2.54
C VAL A 181 -5.83 29.54 2.85
N ARG A 182 -7.06 29.24 3.28
CA ARG A 182 -8.12 30.25 3.50
C ARG A 182 -7.86 31.16 4.69
N ASP A 183 -7.34 30.58 5.76
CA ASP A 183 -7.09 31.27 7.02
C ASP A 183 -5.83 30.69 7.65
N TRP A 184 -4.89 31.57 7.94
CA TRP A 184 -3.60 31.25 8.55
C TRP A 184 -3.58 31.55 10.06
N ASP A 185 -4.58 32.27 10.56
CA ASP A 185 -4.64 32.70 11.95
C ASP A 185 -5.45 31.71 12.81
N THR A 186 -6.09 30.73 12.17
CA THR A 186 -6.83 29.63 12.80
C THR A 186 -6.00 28.35 12.84
N GLU A 187 -6.09 27.61 13.95
CA GLU A 187 -5.45 26.29 14.10
C GLU A 187 -5.86 25.34 12.95
N PRO A 188 -4.91 24.68 12.27
CA PRO A 188 -5.24 23.81 11.14
C PRO A 188 -6.12 22.63 11.55
N ALA A 189 -7.15 22.35 10.75
CA ALA A 189 -7.92 21.11 10.90
C ALA A 189 -7.06 19.87 10.57
N PRO A 190 -7.40 18.68 11.12
CA PRO A 190 -6.74 17.44 10.75
C PRO A 190 -6.73 17.21 9.23
N LEU A 191 -5.63 16.67 8.71
CA LEU A 191 -5.51 16.37 7.28
C LEU A 191 -6.51 15.27 6.87
N VAL A 192 -7.48 15.62 6.04
CA VAL A 192 -8.48 14.69 5.50
C VAL A 192 -8.25 14.50 4.00
N PRO A 193 -8.03 13.27 3.52
CA PRO A 193 -7.79 13.03 2.11
C PRO A 193 -9.09 13.16 1.31
N MET A 194 -9.05 13.86 0.17
CA MET A 194 -10.18 14.05 -0.74
C MET A 194 -10.31 12.87 -1.70
N TYR A 195 -10.74 11.72 -1.17
CA TYR A 195 -11.08 10.54 -1.97
C TYR A 195 -12.46 10.71 -2.62
N LEU A 196 -12.52 11.49 -3.70
CA LEU A 196 -13.77 11.74 -4.45
C LEU A 196 -14.24 10.54 -5.26
N ARG A 197 -13.33 9.59 -5.47
CA ARG A 197 -13.62 8.24 -5.94
C ARG A 197 -13.37 7.28 -4.79
N ARG A 198 -14.19 6.22 -4.69
CA ARG A 198 -13.75 5.02 -3.95
C ARG A 198 -12.45 4.54 -4.60
N PRO A 199 -11.32 4.49 -3.86
CA PRO A 199 -10.03 4.17 -4.48
C PRO A 199 -10.07 2.80 -5.18
N ASP A 200 -9.34 2.69 -6.30
CA ASP A 200 -9.10 1.42 -7.01
C ASP A 200 -8.29 0.45 -6.16
N ALA A 201 -7.43 1.03 -5.31
CA ALA A 201 -7.07 0.38 -4.08
C ALA A 201 -8.38 0.20 -3.33
N LYS A 202 -8.93 -1.02 -3.37
CA LYS A 202 -9.80 -1.48 -2.31
C LYS A 202 -9.16 -0.92 -1.03
N PRO A 203 -9.85 -0.10 -0.21
CA PRO A 203 -9.43 -0.04 1.17
C PRO A 203 -9.26 -1.51 1.58
N SER A 204 -8.25 -1.84 2.36
CA SER A 204 -8.36 -3.05 3.15
C SER A 204 -9.67 -2.88 3.93
N GLY A 205 -10.75 -3.39 3.34
CA GLY A 205 -12.08 -2.84 3.57
C GLY A 205 -12.39 -3.10 5.01
N SER A 206 -12.67 -2.07 5.81
CA SER A 206 -13.01 -2.29 7.22
C SER A 206 -12.04 -3.28 7.91
N ALA A 207 -10.72 -3.25 7.64
CA ALA A 207 -9.81 -4.33 8.03
C ALA A 207 -10.50 -5.71 8.02
N ALA A 208 -10.91 -6.22 6.85
CA ALA A 208 -11.09 -7.67 6.72
C ALA A 208 -9.81 -8.26 7.31
N PRO A 209 -9.86 -8.98 8.44
CA PRO A 209 -8.73 -8.95 9.35
C PRO A 209 -7.50 -9.49 8.62
N SER A 210 -6.44 -8.69 8.60
CA SER A 210 -5.25 -9.04 7.85
C SER A 210 -4.70 -10.33 8.40
N VAL A 211 -4.42 -11.30 7.54
CA VAL A 211 -3.80 -12.56 7.96
C VAL A 211 -2.42 -12.27 8.55
N ALA A 212 -2.30 -12.43 9.86
CA ALA A 212 -1.05 -12.34 10.61
C ALA A 212 -0.43 -13.74 10.71
N ILE A 213 0.87 -13.84 10.43
CA ILE A 213 1.65 -15.06 10.67
C ILE A 213 2.35 -14.92 12.02
N GLY A 214 2.30 -15.97 12.83
CA GLY A 214 2.98 -16.00 14.12
C GLY A 214 3.07 -17.43 14.65
N ALA A 215 3.49 -17.58 15.91
CA ALA A 215 3.58 -18.90 16.53
C ALA A 215 2.21 -19.60 16.60
N LEU A 216 2.22 -20.91 16.34
CA LEU A 216 1.14 -21.80 16.72
C LEU A 216 1.30 -22.15 18.20
N LEU A 217 0.24 -21.97 18.98
CA LEU A 217 0.20 -22.17 20.42
C LEU A 217 -0.45 -23.51 20.74
N GLU A 218 -0.12 -24.11 21.89
CA GLU A 218 -0.75 -25.36 22.33
C GLU A 218 -2.28 -25.24 22.39
N THR A 219 -2.80 -24.06 22.75
CA THR A 219 -4.24 -23.77 22.79
C THR A 219 -4.93 -23.85 21.43
N ASP A 220 -4.19 -23.82 20.32
CA ASP A 220 -4.75 -23.89 18.96
C ASP A 220 -5.02 -25.33 18.49
N ALA A 221 -4.47 -26.34 19.17
CA ALA A 221 -4.45 -27.72 18.67
C ALA A 221 -5.83 -28.32 18.39
N ALA A 222 -6.84 -27.98 19.18
CA ALA A 222 -8.22 -28.38 18.93
C ALA A 222 -8.71 -27.84 17.58
N ARG A 223 -8.46 -26.56 17.30
CA ARG A 223 -8.83 -25.92 16.05
C ARG A 223 -8.03 -26.47 14.86
N CYS A 224 -6.75 -26.80 15.05
CA CYS A 224 -5.96 -27.47 14.03
C CYS A 224 -6.54 -28.85 13.68
N ALA A 225 -6.96 -29.64 14.66
CA ALA A 225 -7.56 -30.95 14.43
C ALA A 225 -8.92 -30.87 13.70
N GLU A 226 -9.71 -29.82 13.98
CA GLU A 226 -10.93 -29.53 13.22
C GLU A 226 -10.62 -29.25 11.75
N LEU A 227 -9.63 -28.37 11.48
CA LEU A 227 -9.22 -28.04 10.12
C LEU A 227 -8.63 -29.24 9.39
N GLU A 228 -7.77 -30.03 10.05
CA GLU A 228 -7.25 -31.29 9.53
C GLU A 228 -8.37 -32.24 9.11
N SER A 229 -9.39 -32.40 9.97
CA SER A 229 -10.53 -33.27 9.67
C SER A 229 -11.32 -32.80 8.45
N GLN A 230 -11.43 -31.49 8.23
CA GLN A 230 -12.09 -30.91 7.05
C GLN A 230 -11.26 -31.06 5.79
N LEU A 231 -9.94 -30.83 5.89
CA LEU A 231 -9.02 -30.79 4.76
C LEU A 231 -8.59 -32.20 4.31
N PHE A 232 -8.47 -33.12 5.27
CA PHE A 232 -7.83 -34.42 5.12
C PHE A 232 -8.66 -35.56 5.72
N GLY A 233 -9.97 -35.40 5.90
CA GLY A 233 -10.84 -36.40 6.54
C GLY A 233 -10.84 -37.82 5.93
N GLY A 234 -10.28 -38.00 4.73
CA GLY A 234 -10.05 -39.31 4.10
C GLY A 234 -8.62 -39.88 4.23
N ASP A 235 -7.70 -39.12 4.85
CA ASP A 235 -6.25 -39.30 4.77
C ASP A 235 -5.55 -39.28 6.14
N ASP A 236 -6.20 -39.82 7.17
CA ASP A 236 -5.65 -39.87 8.54
C ASP A 236 -5.35 -38.47 9.12
N PRO A 237 -6.39 -37.62 9.27
CA PRO A 237 -6.21 -36.25 9.75
C PRO A 237 -5.57 -36.22 11.14
N TRP A 238 -4.68 -35.26 11.38
CA TRP A 238 -4.01 -35.17 12.68
C TRP A 238 -5.00 -34.84 13.81
N PRO A 239 -5.06 -35.65 14.88
CA PRO A 239 -5.85 -35.31 16.05
C PRO A 239 -5.14 -34.23 16.90
N ALA A 240 -5.85 -33.60 17.84
CA ALA A 240 -5.32 -32.50 18.65
C ALA A 240 -4.07 -32.92 19.45
N GLU A 241 -4.02 -34.18 19.91
CA GLU A 241 -2.87 -34.73 20.63
C GLU A 241 -1.60 -34.78 19.79
N ALA A 242 -1.71 -34.89 18.46
CA ALA A 242 -0.55 -34.84 17.57
C ALA A 242 0.03 -33.43 17.51
N PHE A 243 -0.81 -32.39 17.46
CA PHE A 243 -0.37 -31.00 17.56
C PHE A 243 0.22 -30.70 18.94
N HIS A 244 -0.39 -31.14 20.04
CA HIS A 244 0.17 -30.94 21.38
C HIS A 244 1.58 -31.54 21.52
N ARG A 245 1.85 -32.70 20.90
CA ARG A 245 3.18 -33.30 20.93
C ARG A 245 4.20 -32.56 20.08
N ALA A 246 3.75 -31.97 18.98
CA ALA A 246 4.62 -31.32 18.01
C ALA A 246 4.94 -29.88 18.40
N ILE A 247 3.96 -29.15 18.94
CA ILE A 247 4.13 -27.79 19.45
C ILE A 247 5.01 -27.86 20.69
N GLY A 248 6.09 -27.06 20.71
CA GLY A 248 7.03 -27.00 21.84
C GLY A 248 8.18 -28.01 21.79
N ALA A 249 8.20 -28.92 20.82
CA ALA A 249 9.38 -29.76 20.58
C ALA A 249 10.57 -28.89 20.09
N PRO A 250 11.78 -29.07 20.62
CA PRO A 250 12.90 -28.13 20.43
C PRO A 250 13.45 -28.08 18.99
N ASP A 251 13.13 -29.08 18.19
CA ASP A 251 13.49 -29.25 16.78
C ASP A 251 12.31 -29.00 15.84
N HIS A 252 11.19 -28.49 16.36
CA HIS A 252 9.98 -28.22 15.58
C HIS A 252 9.73 -26.71 15.48
N HIS A 253 9.19 -26.28 14.36
CA HIS A 253 8.69 -24.92 14.14
C HIS A 253 7.29 -24.99 13.56
N TYR A 254 6.33 -24.46 14.32
CA TYR A 254 4.92 -24.45 13.95
C TYR A 254 4.39 -23.03 13.96
N VAL A 255 3.68 -22.71 12.88
CA VAL A 255 3.19 -21.37 12.59
C VAL A 255 1.70 -21.37 12.36
N ALA A 256 1.09 -20.25 12.70
CA ALA A 256 -0.32 -20.00 12.63
C ALA A 256 -0.58 -18.81 11.71
N ALA A 257 -1.63 -18.91 10.90
CA ALA A 257 -2.23 -17.80 10.17
C ALA A 257 -3.51 -17.38 10.88
N ARG A 258 -3.58 -16.12 11.31
CA ARG A 258 -4.73 -15.58 12.05
C ARG A 258 -5.40 -14.38 11.41
N ILE A 259 -6.72 -14.32 11.53
CA ILE A 259 -7.56 -13.19 11.13
C ILE A 259 -8.21 -12.68 12.43
N GLY A 260 -7.63 -11.63 13.03
CA GLY A 260 -7.94 -11.29 14.42
C GLY A 260 -7.41 -12.39 15.35
N ASP A 261 -8.26 -12.93 16.22
CA ASP A 261 -7.92 -14.06 17.10
C ASP A 261 -8.23 -15.42 16.46
N GLU A 262 -8.90 -15.44 15.30
CA GLU A 262 -9.32 -16.66 14.63
C GLU A 262 -8.15 -17.33 13.90
N LEU A 263 -7.91 -18.61 14.20
CA LEU A 263 -6.96 -19.44 13.45
C LEU A 263 -7.59 -19.91 12.13
N VAL A 264 -7.02 -19.43 11.03
CA VAL A 264 -7.50 -19.71 9.66
C VAL A 264 -6.50 -20.53 8.83
N GLY A 265 -5.36 -20.89 9.42
CA GLY A 265 -4.39 -21.80 8.81
C GLY A 265 -3.21 -22.08 9.74
N TYR A 266 -2.46 -23.13 9.42
CA TYR A 266 -1.32 -23.57 10.21
C TYR A 266 -0.29 -24.27 9.31
N GLY A 267 0.95 -24.34 9.78
CA GLY A 267 2.01 -25.09 9.13
C GLY A 267 3.02 -25.59 10.15
N GLY A 268 3.65 -26.73 9.87
CA GLY A 268 4.64 -27.33 10.75
C GLY A 268 5.82 -27.92 9.99
N ILE A 269 7.01 -27.71 10.53
CA ILE A 269 8.26 -28.28 10.02
C ILE A 269 9.11 -28.80 11.18
N SER A 270 9.84 -29.89 10.98
CA SER A 270 10.90 -30.33 11.89
C SER A 270 12.28 -30.21 11.26
N ARG A 271 13.28 -30.01 12.11
CA ARG A 271 14.69 -30.13 11.79
C ARG A 271 15.15 -31.55 12.08
N LEU A 272 15.73 -32.19 11.09
CA LEU A 272 16.28 -33.54 11.17
C LEU A 272 17.78 -33.51 11.49
N GLY A 273 18.23 -34.51 12.26
CA GLY A 273 19.63 -34.68 12.61
C GLY A 273 20.10 -33.85 13.81
N ARG A 274 21.26 -34.23 14.37
CA ARG A 274 21.82 -33.60 15.59
C ARG A 274 22.93 -32.59 15.29
N THR A 275 23.57 -32.69 14.13
CA THR A 275 24.71 -31.86 13.71
C THR A 275 24.50 -31.34 12.28
N PRO A 276 24.91 -30.09 11.96
CA PRO A 276 24.80 -29.54 10.60
C PRO A 276 25.61 -30.35 9.55
N PRO A 277 25.27 -30.24 8.26
CA PRO A 277 24.11 -29.52 7.72
C PRO A 277 22.80 -30.22 8.10
N PHE A 278 21.78 -29.43 8.46
CA PHE A 278 20.48 -29.97 8.84
C PHE A 278 19.60 -30.15 7.60
N GLU A 279 18.81 -31.21 7.62
CA GLU A 279 17.67 -31.39 6.72
C GLU A 279 16.39 -31.05 7.48
N PHE A 280 15.31 -30.78 6.75
CA PHE A 280 14.04 -30.38 7.33
C PHE A 280 12.89 -31.09 6.62
N GLU A 281 11.83 -31.40 7.37
CA GLU A 281 10.65 -32.08 6.85
C GLU A 281 9.39 -31.29 7.20
N VAL A 282 8.67 -30.83 6.18
CA VAL A 282 7.36 -30.19 6.36
C VAL A 282 6.35 -31.27 6.65
N HIS A 283 5.71 -31.22 7.82
CA HIS A 283 4.77 -32.25 8.25
C HIS A 283 3.37 -32.01 7.69
N THR A 284 2.88 -30.79 7.82
CA THR A 284 1.51 -30.41 7.43
C THR A 284 1.44 -28.91 7.17
N ILE A 285 0.63 -28.52 6.19
CA ILE A 285 0.22 -27.14 5.94
C ILE A 285 -1.27 -27.17 5.59
N GLY A 286 -2.07 -26.49 6.41
CA GLY A 286 -3.52 -26.40 6.24
C GLY A 286 -3.98 -24.96 6.20
N VAL A 287 -4.94 -24.68 5.33
CA VAL A 287 -5.64 -23.39 5.28
C VAL A 287 -7.12 -23.67 5.25
N ASP A 288 -7.88 -23.02 6.13
CA ASP A 288 -9.33 -23.12 6.20
C ASP A 288 -9.94 -22.94 4.80
N PRO A 289 -10.81 -23.86 4.33
CA PRO A 289 -11.44 -23.78 3.01
C PRO A 289 -12.09 -22.42 2.70
N ALA A 290 -12.68 -21.76 3.69
CA ALA A 290 -13.29 -20.43 3.53
C ALA A 290 -12.26 -19.31 3.25
N HIS A 291 -10.98 -19.59 3.48
CA HIS A 291 -9.87 -18.63 3.36
C HIS A 291 -8.81 -19.04 2.33
N GLN A 292 -9.01 -20.12 1.58
CA GLN A 292 -8.12 -20.56 0.50
C GLN A 292 -8.11 -19.60 -0.70
N GLY A 293 -7.09 -19.72 -1.55
CA GLY A 293 -6.92 -18.84 -2.74
C GLY A 293 -6.51 -17.39 -2.41
N ARG A 294 -6.22 -17.10 -1.14
CA ARG A 294 -5.86 -15.75 -0.65
C ARG A 294 -4.37 -15.59 -0.32
N GLY A 295 -3.53 -16.54 -0.75
CA GLY A 295 -2.09 -16.54 -0.52
C GLY A 295 -1.63 -16.93 0.89
N ILE A 296 -2.53 -17.44 1.75
CA ILE A 296 -2.19 -17.83 3.13
C ILE A 296 -1.20 -19.00 3.15
N GLY A 297 -1.41 -20.03 2.32
CA GLY A 297 -0.51 -21.17 2.23
C GLY A 297 0.91 -20.79 1.78
N ARG A 298 1.03 -19.80 0.88
CA ARG A 298 2.34 -19.22 0.49
C ARG A 298 3.03 -18.61 1.71
N LYS A 299 2.34 -17.74 2.45
CA LYS A 299 2.89 -17.08 3.64
C LYS A 299 3.34 -18.07 4.73
N LEU A 300 2.54 -19.11 4.98
CA LEU A 300 2.89 -20.17 5.93
C LEU A 300 4.16 -20.90 5.46
N LEU A 301 4.20 -21.31 4.19
CA LEU A 301 5.36 -22.00 3.64
C LEU A 301 6.62 -21.13 3.66
N ASP A 302 6.50 -19.84 3.31
CA ASP A 302 7.64 -18.92 3.32
C ASP A 302 8.26 -18.79 4.71
N ASP A 303 7.43 -18.78 5.77
CA ASP A 303 7.91 -18.77 7.16
C ASP A 303 8.64 -20.08 7.53
N LEU A 304 8.06 -21.23 7.17
CA LEU A 304 8.70 -22.54 7.38
C LEU A 304 10.06 -22.64 6.65
N LEU A 305 10.14 -22.11 5.42
CA LEU A 305 11.37 -22.09 4.64
C LEU A 305 12.41 -21.11 5.20
N ALA A 306 11.96 -20.01 5.81
CA ALA A 306 12.85 -19.09 6.52
C ALA A 306 13.45 -19.74 7.78
N TYR A 307 12.66 -20.52 8.53
CA TYR A 307 13.18 -21.33 9.64
C TYR A 307 14.21 -22.36 9.17
N ALA A 308 13.99 -22.98 8.01
CA ALA A 308 14.88 -23.96 7.40
C ALA A 308 16.01 -23.35 6.54
N ALA A 309 16.29 -22.05 6.70
CA ALA A 309 17.30 -21.37 5.87
C ALA A 309 18.66 -22.09 5.91
N GLY A 310 19.21 -22.37 4.73
CA GLY A 310 20.49 -23.07 4.56
C GLY A 310 20.42 -24.60 4.68
N GLY A 311 19.23 -25.18 4.87
CA GLY A 311 19.01 -26.63 4.86
C GLY A 311 18.27 -27.13 3.63
N VAL A 312 18.35 -28.44 3.41
CA VAL A 312 17.50 -29.14 2.43
C VAL A 312 16.13 -29.37 3.06
N VAL A 313 15.06 -29.09 2.31
CA VAL A 313 13.69 -29.26 2.81
C VAL A 313 12.96 -30.33 2.00
N HIS A 314 12.29 -31.22 2.71
CA HIS A 314 11.51 -32.34 2.18
C HIS A 314 10.03 -32.17 2.52
N LEU A 315 9.17 -32.68 1.65
CA LEU A 315 7.74 -32.84 1.90
C LEU A 315 7.15 -33.96 1.06
N GLU A 316 6.03 -34.50 1.50
CA GLU A 316 5.13 -35.31 0.69
C GLU A 316 3.83 -34.59 0.37
N VAL A 317 3.33 -34.77 -0.84
CA VAL A 317 2.07 -34.19 -1.29
C VAL A 317 1.30 -35.17 -2.16
N ARG A 318 -0.03 -35.26 -1.97
CA ARG A 318 -0.92 -36.03 -2.85
C ARG A 318 -0.74 -35.65 -4.31
N THR A 319 -0.69 -36.64 -5.20
CA THR A 319 -0.49 -36.40 -6.64
C THR A 319 -1.63 -35.63 -7.31
N ASP A 320 -2.84 -35.67 -6.73
CA ASP A 320 -4.01 -34.92 -7.21
C ASP A 320 -4.17 -33.53 -6.56
N ASN A 321 -3.31 -33.15 -5.60
CA ASN A 321 -3.30 -31.82 -5.01
C ASN A 321 -2.53 -30.81 -5.90
N THR A 322 -3.10 -30.53 -7.06
CA THR A 322 -2.51 -29.67 -8.10
C THR A 322 -2.16 -28.26 -7.58
N ALA A 323 -2.99 -27.70 -6.69
CA ALA A 323 -2.76 -26.38 -6.10
C ALA A 323 -1.51 -26.35 -5.20
N ALA A 324 -1.35 -27.33 -4.30
CA ALA A 324 -0.17 -27.42 -3.45
C ALA A 324 1.09 -27.75 -4.26
N ILE A 325 1.00 -28.65 -5.25
CA ILE A 325 2.12 -28.96 -6.13
C ILE A 325 2.61 -27.71 -6.89
N ALA A 326 1.70 -26.91 -7.43
CA ALA A 326 2.04 -25.64 -8.07
C ALA A 326 2.71 -24.66 -7.08
N LEU A 327 2.16 -24.56 -5.86
CA LEU A 327 2.71 -23.74 -4.78
C LEU A 327 4.16 -24.14 -4.44
N TYR A 328 4.44 -25.43 -4.31
CA TYR A 328 5.76 -25.95 -3.95
C TYR A 328 6.77 -25.77 -5.09
N ARG A 329 6.38 -26.04 -6.34
CA ARG A 329 7.25 -25.83 -7.51
C ARG A 329 7.67 -24.36 -7.68
N ASP A 330 6.75 -23.44 -7.46
CA ASP A 330 6.99 -21.99 -7.55
C ASP A 330 8.06 -21.50 -6.56
N VAL A 331 8.24 -22.16 -5.42
CA VAL A 331 9.30 -21.84 -4.44
C VAL A 331 10.52 -22.77 -4.52
N GLY A 332 10.64 -23.53 -5.61
CA GLY A 332 11.84 -24.29 -5.95
C GLY A 332 11.88 -25.73 -5.47
N PHE A 333 10.75 -26.31 -5.02
CA PHE A 333 10.69 -27.76 -4.82
C PHE A 333 10.64 -28.50 -6.15
N VAL A 334 11.39 -29.59 -6.23
CA VAL A 334 11.37 -30.54 -7.34
C VAL A 334 10.87 -31.90 -6.87
N GLU A 335 10.19 -32.63 -7.75
CA GLU A 335 9.78 -34.01 -7.48
C GLU A 335 11.00 -34.93 -7.53
N THR A 336 11.19 -35.74 -6.50
CA THR A 336 12.30 -36.69 -6.39
C THR A 336 11.85 -38.15 -6.43
N GLY A 337 10.55 -38.40 -6.26
CA GLY A 337 9.99 -39.75 -6.31
C GLY A 337 8.49 -39.80 -6.11
N LEU A 338 7.95 -41.02 -6.20
CA LEU A 338 6.53 -41.34 -6.06
C LEU A 338 6.33 -42.47 -5.05
N ARG A 339 5.53 -42.22 -4.01
CA ARG A 339 5.09 -43.24 -3.05
C ARG A 339 3.69 -43.72 -3.44
N LYS A 340 3.61 -44.96 -3.90
CA LYS A 340 2.33 -45.58 -4.28
C LYS A 340 1.50 -45.93 -3.05
N ARG A 341 0.19 -45.65 -3.09
CA ARG A 341 -0.78 -45.96 -2.02
C ARG A 341 -0.29 -45.50 -0.65
N TYR A 342 0.25 -44.29 -0.60
CA TYR A 342 0.84 -43.72 0.61
C TYR A 342 -0.23 -43.30 1.61
N TYR A 343 -1.31 -42.69 1.13
CA TYR A 343 -2.44 -42.27 1.97
C TYR A 343 -3.42 -43.42 2.20
N ARG A 344 -4.17 -43.38 3.31
CA ARG A 344 -5.09 -44.48 3.71
C ARG A 344 -6.20 -44.75 2.70
N ASN A 345 -6.64 -43.74 1.95
CA ASN A 345 -7.61 -43.90 0.86
C ASN A 345 -7.01 -44.55 -0.41
N GLY A 346 -5.72 -44.88 -0.41
CA GLY A 346 -5.02 -45.48 -1.54
C GLY A 346 -4.41 -44.47 -2.52
N ALA A 347 -4.48 -43.17 -2.25
CA ALA A 347 -3.85 -42.15 -3.09
C ALA A 347 -2.31 -42.21 -3.02
N ASP A 348 -1.68 -41.82 -4.12
CA ASP A 348 -0.23 -41.72 -4.23
C ASP A 348 0.28 -40.37 -3.72
N ALA A 349 1.54 -40.31 -3.30
CA ALA A 349 2.21 -39.08 -2.89
C ALA A 349 3.48 -38.83 -3.71
N TYR A 350 3.65 -37.61 -4.21
CA TYR A 350 4.94 -37.13 -4.66
C TYR A 350 5.82 -36.82 -3.46
N MET A 351 7.06 -37.30 -3.51
CA MET A 351 8.12 -36.82 -2.64
C MET A 351 8.75 -35.61 -3.33
N MET A 352 8.82 -34.49 -2.64
CA MET A 352 9.41 -33.26 -3.15
C MET A 352 10.56 -32.80 -2.28
N ARG A 353 11.58 -32.22 -2.91
CA ARG A 353 12.79 -31.71 -2.26
C ARG A 353 13.09 -30.31 -2.77
N ARG A 354 13.51 -29.43 -1.86
CA ARG A 354 14.12 -28.12 -2.17
C ARG A 354 15.54 -28.11 -1.62
N GLU A 355 16.50 -27.81 -2.47
CA GLU A 355 17.89 -27.66 -2.06
C GLU A 355 18.09 -26.40 -1.21
N ALA A 356 19.14 -26.38 -0.41
CA ALA A 356 19.55 -25.17 0.29
C ALA A 356 19.86 -24.06 -0.74
N CYS A 357 19.29 -22.87 -0.55
CA CYS A 357 19.74 -21.70 -1.31
C CYS A 357 21.16 -21.34 -0.84
N LEU A 358 22.10 -21.29 -1.79
CA LEU A 358 23.50 -20.92 -1.59
C LEU A 358 23.66 -19.46 -1.15
#